data_AF-A0A2N9FQ99-F1
#
_entry.id   AF-A0A2N9FQ99-F1
#
_cell.length_a   1.000
_cell.length_b   1.000
_cell.length_c   1.000
_cell.angle_alpha   90.00
_cell.angle_beta   90.00
_cell.angle_gamma   90.00
#
_symmetry.space_group_name_H-M   'P 1'
#
loop_
_entity.id
_entity.type
_entity.pdbx_description
1 polymer ?
#
loop_
_entity_poly.entity_id
_entity_poly.type
_entity_poly.pdbx_seq_one_letter_code
_entity_poly.pdbx_strand_id
1 'polypeptide(L)'
;MMIANYSVIQQRPLLSVNLYYPQLKYICKSCRGKRVVLGTKSVKLNIMPGVDNDETIKVSRSGGADPDGNQPGDLYVVIKVREDPVFRREGADIHVDAVLSITQAILGGTIQVPTLTGDVVLKVRPGTQPAQKVVLKKKG
;
A
#
# COMPACT_ATOMS: atom_id res chain seq x y z
N MET A 1 6.51 7.12 -8.58
CA MET A 1 7.49 6.74 -7.54
C MET A 1 6.96 7.25 -6.19
N MET A 2 6.18 6.45 -5.47
CA MET A 2 5.67 6.83 -4.15
C MET A 2 6.73 6.47 -3.11
N ILE A 3 7.35 7.49 -2.50
CA ILE A 3 8.24 7.31 -1.35
C ILE A 3 7.33 7.20 -0.12
N ALA A 4 7.06 5.98 0.33
CA ALA A 4 6.39 5.78 1.60
C ALA A 4 7.41 6.04 2.72
N ASN A 5 7.30 7.19 3.38
CA ASN A 5 8.01 7.45 4.64
C ASN A 5 7.23 6.77 5.76
N TYR A 6 7.71 5.64 6.25
CA TYR A 6 7.15 4.99 7.43
C TYR A 6 8.08 5.20 8.62
N SER A 7 7.50 5.68 9.72
CA SER A 7 8.10 5.70 11.04
C SER A 7 7.71 4.42 11.77
N VAL A 8 8.68 3.53 11.98
CA VAL A 8 8.45 2.33 12.81
C VAL A 8 8.38 2.78 14.27
N ILE A 9 7.19 2.70 14.87
CA ILE A 9 6.98 2.99 16.30
C ILE A 9 7.18 1.69 17.10
N GLN A 10 8.12 1.74 18.04
CA GLN A 10 8.58 0.65 18.87
C GLN A 10 7.58 0.30 20.00
N GLN A 11 7.21 -0.97 20.17
CA GLN A 11 6.52 -1.47 21.38
C GLN A 11 7.24 -2.69 21.98
N ARG A 12 7.17 -2.79 23.32
CA ARG A 12 7.94 -3.65 24.23
C ARG A 12 7.47 -5.13 24.20
N PRO A 13 8.33 -6.06 24.67
CA PRO A 13 7.86 -7.12 25.55
C PRO A 13 8.54 -7.04 26.93
N LEU A 14 7.71 -7.22 27.97
CA LEU A 14 8.15 -7.56 29.33
C LEU A 14 8.56 -9.03 29.32
N LEU A 15 9.85 -9.32 29.53
CA LEU A 15 10.29 -10.64 29.93
C LEU A 15 11.38 -10.47 30.99
N SER A 16 10.95 -10.69 32.23
CA SER A 16 11.77 -10.84 33.43
C SER A 16 12.70 -12.04 33.26
N VAL A 17 14.00 -11.79 33.20
CA VAL A 17 15.02 -12.82 33.37
C VAL A 17 15.90 -12.39 34.53
N ASN A 18 15.80 -13.15 35.61
CA ASN A 18 16.59 -13.00 36.83
C ASN A 18 17.99 -13.57 36.54
N LEU A 19 18.98 -12.71 36.33
CA LEU A 19 20.39 -13.09 36.40
C LEU A 19 21.12 -12.11 37.31
N TYR A 20 21.49 -12.64 38.47
CA TYR A 20 22.23 -12.00 39.54
C TYR A 20 23.70 -11.88 39.14
N TYR A 21 24.20 -10.65 38.91
CA TYR A 21 25.64 -10.37 38.88
C TYR A 21 25.94 -9.08 39.66
N PRO A 22 26.79 -9.14 40.69
CA PRO A 22 27.07 -7.99 41.55
C PRO A 22 28.08 -7.04 40.87
N GLN A 23 27.77 -5.74 40.93
CA GLN A 23 28.66 -4.58 40.72
C GLN A 23 29.18 -4.30 39.29
N LEU A 24 28.36 -3.65 38.46
CA LEU A 24 28.77 -3.00 37.20
C LEU A 24 29.20 -1.55 37.44
N LYS A 25 30.53 -1.30 37.50
CA LYS A 25 31.11 0.04 37.75
C LYS A 25 30.89 1.03 36.58
N TYR A 26 30.50 0.56 35.39
CA TYR A 26 30.24 1.41 34.21
C TYR A 26 29.09 0.86 33.36
N ILE A 27 27.87 1.37 33.60
CA ILE A 27 26.70 1.11 32.74
C ILE A 27 26.76 2.05 31.53
N CYS A 28 26.48 1.54 30.33
CA CYS A 28 26.36 2.36 29.14
C CYS A 28 25.27 3.44 29.33
N LYS A 29 25.63 4.71 29.22
CA LYS A 29 24.69 5.84 29.43
C LYS A 29 23.58 5.88 28.39
N SER A 30 23.88 5.47 27.15
CA SER A 30 22.95 5.55 26.01
C SER A 30 21.87 4.46 26.04
N CYS A 31 22.22 3.21 26.35
CA CYS A 31 21.25 2.09 26.39
C CYS A 31 20.85 1.66 27.80
N ARG A 32 21.53 2.16 28.85
CA ARG A 32 21.29 1.81 30.27
C ARG A 32 21.24 0.30 30.52
N GLY A 33 22.13 -0.46 29.87
CA GLY A 33 22.20 -1.92 29.98
C GLY A 33 21.22 -2.70 29.10
N LYS A 34 20.38 -2.02 28.30
CA LYS A 34 19.38 -2.66 27.42
C LYS A 34 19.91 -3.15 26.08
N ARG A 35 21.20 -2.88 25.77
CA ARG A 35 21.91 -3.25 24.53
C ARG A 35 21.35 -2.68 23.21
N VAL A 36 20.12 -2.17 23.20
CA VAL A 36 19.49 -1.49 22.07
C VAL A 36 19.09 -0.05 22.42
N VAL A 37 19.05 0.82 21.41
CA VAL A 37 18.58 2.21 21.52
C VAL A 37 17.51 2.49 20.48
N LEU A 38 16.57 3.37 20.82
CA LEU A 38 15.55 3.88 19.90
C LEU A 38 16.23 4.77 18.86
N GLY A 39 15.93 4.55 17.59
CA GLY A 39 16.43 5.36 16.48
C GLY A 39 15.51 5.27 15.27
N THR A 40 15.55 6.30 14.43
CA THR A 40 14.79 6.35 13.19
C THR A 40 15.62 5.74 12.07
N LYS A 41 15.02 4.85 11.29
CA LYS A 41 15.63 4.26 10.08
C LYS A 41 14.74 4.53 8.88
N SER A 42 15.29 5.14 7.84
CA SER A 42 14.61 5.32 6.57
C SER A 42 14.92 4.15 5.63
N VAL A 43 13.89 3.54 5.05
CA VAL A 43 14.03 2.39 4.17
C VAL A 43 13.27 2.69 2.87
N LYS A 44 13.96 2.56 1.73
CA LYS A 44 13.37 2.82 0.42
C LYS A 44 12.65 1.56 -0.06
N LEU A 45 11.36 1.70 -0.36
CA LEU A 45 10.54 0.66 -0.99
C LEU A 45 10.28 1.02 -2.43
N ASN A 46 10.36 0.02 -3.31
CA ASN A 46 9.90 0.15 -4.68
C ASN A 46 8.62 -0.68 -4.83
N ILE A 47 7.48 0.01 -4.98
CA ILE A 47 6.18 -0.63 -5.20
C ILE A 47 6.03 -0.83 -6.70
N MET A 48 5.98 -2.09 -7.12
CA MET A 48 5.81 -2.46 -8.52
C MET A 48 4.40 -2.08 -9.01
N PRO A 49 4.24 -1.73 -10.31
CA PRO A 49 2.92 -1.54 -10.88
C PRO A 49 2.11 -2.84 -10.80
N GLY A 50 0.82 -2.72 -10.54
CA GLY A 50 -0.11 -3.87 -10.51
C GLY A 50 -0.22 -4.59 -9.16
N VAL A 51 0.52 -4.16 -8.12
CA VAL A 51 0.36 -4.68 -6.76
C VAL A 51 -1.10 -4.56 -6.30
N ASP A 52 -1.57 -5.62 -5.64
CA ASP A 52 -2.93 -5.71 -5.13
C ASP A 52 -3.05 -5.20 -3.70
N ASN A 53 -4.29 -4.95 -3.27
CA ASN A 53 -4.58 -4.62 -1.89
C ASN A 53 -4.24 -5.81 -0.97
N ASP A 54 -3.70 -5.51 0.21
CA ASP A 54 -3.25 -6.49 1.21
C ASP A 54 -2.03 -7.33 0.82
N GLU A 55 -1.36 -6.99 -0.29
CA GLU A 55 -0.07 -7.58 -0.61
C GLU A 55 1.01 -7.14 0.40
N THR A 56 1.85 -8.09 0.81
CA THR A 56 2.88 -7.87 1.83
C THR A 56 4.27 -7.88 1.20
N ILE A 57 5.00 -6.77 1.35
CA ILE A 57 6.40 -6.66 0.94
C ILE A 57 7.30 -6.92 2.15
N LYS A 58 8.19 -7.90 2.03
CA LYS A 58 9.25 -8.17 3.00
C LYS A 58 10.50 -7.38 2.65
N VAL A 59 10.99 -6.57 3.59
CA VAL A 59 12.32 -5.95 3.51
C VAL A 59 13.24 -6.61 4.53
N SER A 60 14.17 -7.42 4.02
CA SER A 60 15.09 -8.16 4.86
C SER A 60 15.98 -7.25 5.70
N ARG A 61 16.25 -7.66 6.95
CA ARG A 61 17.18 -6.97 7.88
C ARG A 61 16.85 -5.49 8.12
N SER A 62 15.59 -5.12 7.92
CA SER A 62 15.10 -3.75 8.06
C SER A 62 14.18 -3.54 9.26
N GLY A 63 13.95 -4.59 10.04
CA GLY A 63 13.26 -4.55 11.31
C GLY A 63 14.17 -4.17 12.48
N GLY A 64 13.72 -4.52 13.69
CA GLY A 64 14.39 -4.16 14.93
C GLY A 64 15.78 -4.78 15.10
N ALA A 65 16.66 -4.07 15.80
CA ALA A 65 17.96 -4.59 16.20
C ALA A 65 17.81 -5.70 17.24
N ASP A 66 18.67 -6.71 17.15
CA ASP A 66 18.71 -7.83 18.09
C ASP A 66 19.57 -7.45 19.33
N PRO A 67 19.03 -7.55 20.57
CA PRO A 67 19.78 -7.21 21.78
C PRO A 67 21.03 -8.07 22.03
N ASP A 68 21.09 -9.26 21.46
CA ASP A 68 22.23 -10.17 21.59
C ASP A 68 23.27 -10.00 20.47
N GLY A 69 23.07 -9.01 19.59
CA GLY A 69 24.02 -8.65 18.54
C GLY A 69 23.88 -9.48 17.27
N ASN A 70 22.80 -10.25 17.13
CA ASN A 70 22.50 -10.98 15.90
C ASN A 70 22.01 -10.05 14.78
N GLN A 71 21.64 -10.64 13.64
CA GLN A 71 21.10 -9.89 12.51
C GLN A 71 19.79 -9.19 12.90
N PRO A 72 19.54 -7.96 12.40
CA PRO A 72 18.26 -7.30 12.58
C PRO A 72 17.11 -8.14 12.02
N GLY A 73 15.93 -7.99 12.61
CA GLY A 73 14.71 -8.59 12.09
C GLY A 73 14.30 -8.04 10.72
N ASP A 74 13.18 -8.54 10.22
CA ASP A 74 12.63 -8.10 8.93
C ASP A 74 11.52 -7.06 9.12
N LEU A 75 11.32 -6.22 8.12
CA LEU A 75 10.19 -5.31 8.05
C LEU A 75 9.15 -5.87 7.07
N TYR A 76 7.92 -6.02 7.55
CA TYR A 76 6.77 -6.41 6.73
C TYR A 76 5.91 -5.17 6.47
N VAL A 77 5.65 -4.89 5.20
CA VAL A 77 4.87 -3.73 4.77
C VAL A 77 3.63 -4.24 4.05
N VAL A 78 2.47 -4.00 4.64
CA VAL A 78 1.18 -4.34 4.03
C VAL A 78 0.68 -3.15 3.23
N ILE A 79 0.40 -3.39 1.95
CA ILE A 79 -0.08 -2.34 1.06
C ILE A 79 -1.59 -2.23 1.17
N LYS A 80 -2.06 -1.01 1.43
CA LYS A 80 -3.47 -0.67 1.43
C LYS A 80 -3.76 0.27 0.27
N VAL A 81 -4.53 -0.21 -0.70
CA VAL A 81 -4.96 0.60 -1.85
C VAL A 81 -6.15 1.44 -1.40
N ARG A 82 -6.08 2.76 -1.63
CA ARG A 82 -7.18 3.66 -1.32
C ARG A 82 -8.27 3.49 -2.38
N GLU A 83 -9.52 3.46 -1.93
CA GLU A 83 -10.68 3.53 -2.81
C GLU A 83 -10.67 4.84 -3.61
N ASP A 84 -11.02 4.75 -4.90
CA ASP A 84 -11.15 5.90 -5.78
C ASP A 84 -12.66 6.16 -6.05
N PRO A 85 -13.11 7.42 -6.03
CA PRO A 85 -14.52 7.75 -6.22
C PRO A 85 -15.01 7.52 -7.66
N VAL A 86 -14.10 7.45 -8.63
CA VAL A 86 -14.42 7.29 -10.06
C VAL A 86 -14.15 5.85 -10.51
N PHE A 87 -13.03 5.28 -10.07
CA PHE A 87 -12.55 4.00 -10.54
C PHE A 87 -12.70 2.90 -9.48
N ARG A 88 -13.29 1.77 -9.88
CA ARG A 88 -13.28 0.54 -9.10
C ARG A 88 -12.36 -0.47 -9.76
N ARG A 89 -11.37 -0.98 -9.02
CA ARG A 89 -10.49 -2.06 -9.48
C ARG A 89 -11.06 -3.40 -9.05
N GLU A 90 -11.29 -4.27 -10.02
CA GLU A 90 -11.69 -5.67 -9.80
C GLU A 90 -10.63 -6.57 -10.44
N GLY A 91 -9.67 -7.02 -9.63
CA GLY A 91 -8.52 -7.78 -10.12
C GLY A 91 -7.64 -6.97 -11.06
N ALA A 92 -7.55 -7.41 -12.32
CA ALA A 92 -6.79 -6.75 -13.37
C ALA A 92 -7.58 -5.67 -14.12
N ASP A 93 -8.89 -5.61 -13.93
CA ASP A 93 -9.78 -4.73 -14.68
C ASP A 93 -10.17 -3.48 -13.88
N ILE A 94 -10.34 -2.36 -14.59
CA ILE A 94 -10.83 -1.10 -14.06
C ILE A 94 -12.25 -0.81 -14.56
N HIS A 95 -13.16 -0.59 -13.62
CA HIS A 95 -14.54 -0.25 -13.85
C HIS A 95 -14.79 1.23 -13.57
N VAL A 96 -15.61 1.84 -14.43
CA VAL A 96 -16.13 3.19 -14.27
C VAL A 96 -17.59 3.21 -14.70
N ASP A 97 -18.42 3.93 -13.95
CA ASP A 97 -19.83 4.11 -14.28
C ASP A 97 -19.99 5.34 -15.17
N ALA A 98 -20.43 5.11 -16.41
CA ALA A 98 -20.71 6.18 -17.36
C ALA A 98 -22.18 6.58 -17.29
N VAL A 99 -22.45 7.85 -16.96
CA VAL A 99 -23.81 8.39 -16.90
C VAL A 99 -24.27 8.78 -18.30
N LEU A 100 -25.44 8.29 -18.70
CA LEU A 100 -26.07 8.57 -20.01
C LEU A 100 -27.40 9.28 -19.81
N SER A 101 -27.74 10.19 -20.72
CA SER A 101 -29.13 10.65 -20.82
C SER A 101 -30.01 9.56 -21.45
N ILE A 102 -31.30 9.57 -21.13
CA ILE A 102 -32.28 8.66 -21.74
C ILE A 102 -32.28 8.81 -23.28
N THR A 103 -32.14 10.04 -23.77
CA THR A 103 -32.06 10.31 -25.22
C THR A 103 -30.83 9.67 -25.86
N GLN A 104 -29.66 9.75 -25.22
CA GLN A 104 -28.44 9.09 -25.70
C GLN A 104 -28.55 7.56 -25.67
N ALA A 105 -29.22 7.01 -24.65
CA ALA A 105 -29.44 5.56 -24.56
C ALA A 105 -30.37 5.05 -25.68
N ILE A 106 -31.44 5.79 -26.00
CA ILE A 106 -32.43 5.40 -27.03
C ILE A 106 -31.88 5.65 -28.44
N LEU A 107 -31.41 6.88 -28.72
CA LEU A 107 -31.04 7.31 -30.07
C LEU A 107 -29.55 7.06 -30.41
N GLY A 108 -28.74 6.73 -29.41
CA GLY A 108 -27.29 6.69 -29.55
C GLY A 108 -26.66 8.08 -29.47
N GLY A 109 -25.33 8.12 -29.59
CA GLY A 109 -24.56 9.35 -29.51
C GLY A 109 -23.11 9.10 -29.12
N THR A 110 -22.47 10.12 -28.56
CA THR A 110 -21.12 10.02 -28.01
C THR A 110 -21.08 10.60 -26.61
N ILE A 111 -20.26 10.00 -25.76
CA ILE A 111 -19.98 10.48 -24.41
C ILE A 111 -18.48 10.47 -24.14
N GLN A 112 -18.03 11.26 -23.17
CA GLN A 112 -16.67 11.17 -22.65
C GLN A 112 -16.65 10.30 -21.40
N VAL A 113 -15.72 9.36 -21.36
CA VAL A 113 -15.52 8.44 -20.24
C VAL A 113 -14.08 8.62 -19.74
N PRO A 114 -13.87 8.87 -18.43
CA PRO A 114 -12.53 8.98 -17.89
C PRO A 114 -11.83 7.62 -17.91
N THR A 115 -10.54 7.61 -18.24
CA THR A 115 -9.66 6.43 -18.11
C THR A 115 -8.41 6.81 -17.33
N LEU A 116 -7.63 5.81 -16.89
CA LEU A 116 -6.36 6.05 -16.19
C LEU A 116 -5.33 6.87 -17.00
N THR A 117 -5.51 6.96 -18.33
CA THR A 117 -4.62 7.69 -19.24
C THR A 117 -5.20 9.01 -19.77
N GLY A 118 -6.40 9.39 -19.31
CA GLY A 118 -7.16 10.54 -19.82
C GLY A 118 -8.49 10.14 -20.43
N ASP A 119 -9.27 11.13 -20.86
CA ASP A 119 -10.64 10.90 -21.31
C ASP A 119 -10.69 10.30 -22.71
N VAL A 120 -11.65 9.41 -22.93
CA VAL A 120 -11.89 8.77 -24.23
C VAL A 120 -13.33 9.03 -24.65
N VAL A 121 -13.51 9.38 -25.92
CA VAL A 121 -14.84 9.49 -26.53
C VAL A 121 -15.37 8.08 -26.84
N LEU A 122 -16.43 7.68 -26.17
CA LEU A 122 -17.13 6.41 -26.40
C LEU A 122 -18.40 6.65 -27.22
N LYS A 123 -18.57 5.86 -28.28
CA LYS A 123 -19.80 5.83 -29.08
C LYS A 123 -20.86 4.94 -28.41
N VAL A 124 -22.00 5.53 -28.10
CA VAL A 124 -23.17 4.85 -27.55
C VAL A 124 -24.05 4.38 -28.70
N ARG A 125 -24.42 3.09 -28.69
CA ARG A 125 -25.31 2.52 -29.71
C ARG A 125 -26.77 2.85 -29.36
N PRO A 126 -27.63 3.09 -30.36
CA PRO A 126 -29.07 3.20 -30.13
C PRO A 126 -29.59 1.94 -29.41
N GLY A 127 -30.51 2.13 -28.46
CA GLY A 127 -31.09 1.05 -27.66
C GLY A 127 -30.14 0.45 -26.60
N THR A 128 -29.13 1.20 -26.14
CA THR A 128 -28.23 0.76 -25.05
C THR A 128 -29.04 0.53 -23.77
N GLN A 129 -28.84 -0.63 -23.15
CA GLN A 129 -29.58 -1.02 -21.94
C GLN A 129 -28.88 -0.55 -20.66
N PRO A 130 -29.62 -0.32 -19.55
CA PRO A 130 -29.03 -0.09 -18.24
C PRO A 130 -28.08 -1.22 -17.83
N ALA A 131 -26.99 -0.89 -17.14
CA ALA A 131 -25.94 -1.82 -16.70
C ALA A 131 -25.22 -2.60 -17.83
N GLN A 132 -25.45 -2.23 -19.10
CA GLN A 132 -24.70 -2.80 -20.22
C GLN A 132 -23.22 -2.44 -20.12
N LYS A 133 -22.35 -3.45 -20.17
CA LYS A 133 -20.90 -3.28 -20.10
C LYS A 133 -20.29 -3.11 -21.50
N VAL A 134 -19.32 -2.20 -21.61
CA VAL A 134 -18.49 -2.02 -22.81
C VAL A 134 -17.03 -2.07 -22.39
N VAL A 135 -16.23 -2.90 -23.08
CA VAL A 135 -14.82 -3.09 -22.75
C VAL A 135 -13.96 -2.18 -23.62
N LEU A 136 -13.20 -1.30 -22.97
CA LEU A 136 -12.16 -0.48 -23.61
C LEU A 136 -10.83 -1.24 -23.52
N LYS A 137 -10.47 -1.97 -24.58
CA LYS A 137 -9.22 -2.75 -24.58
C LYS A 137 -8.01 -1.85 -24.34
N LYS A 138 -7.08 -2.32 -23.49
CA LYS A 138 -5.80 -1.65 -23.15
C LYS A 138 -5.97 -0.33 -22.38
N LYS A 139 -7.08 -0.14 -21.67
CA LYS A 139 -7.34 1.07 -20.86
C LYS A 139 -7.42 0.79 -19.36
N GLY A 140 -6.87 -0.34 -18.95
CA GLY A 140 -7.14 -0.99 -17.67
C GLY A 140 -8.20 -2.06 -17.86
#